data_AF-A0AAW2RRS9-F1
#
_entry.id   AF-A0AAW2RRS9-F1
#
_cell.length_a   1.000
_cell.length_b   1.000
_cell.length_c   1.000
_cell.angle_alpha   90.00
_cell.angle_beta   90.00
_cell.angle_gamma   90.00
#
_symmetry.space_group_name_H-M   'P 1'
#
loop_
_entity.id
_entity.type
_entity.pdbx_description
1 polymer ?
#
loop_
_entity_poly.entity_id
_entity_poly.type
_entity_poly.pdbx_seq_one_letter_code
_entity_poly.pdbx_strand_id
1 'polypeptide(L)'
;MLSSGFPNLALSAFRTIEKPCLYLQNLVLRSLSSDGLFEDVMYVYQTCRDSGLSSDNYTYPFVIKACAALRDVWFGKMTHCVVLKSGLERIWLCKRRF
;
A
#
# COMPACT_ATOMS: atom_id res chain seq x y z
N MET A 1 -7.37 -20.27 -1.95
CA MET A 1 -8.31 -20.00 -3.07
C MET A 1 -9.23 -18.82 -2.72
N LEU A 2 -8.71 -17.60 -2.63
CA LEU A 2 -9.49 -16.34 -2.62
C LEU A 2 -8.58 -15.25 -3.22
N SER A 3 -8.40 -15.26 -4.54
CA SER A 3 -7.62 -14.22 -5.24
C SER A 3 -8.22 -13.97 -6.63
N SER A 4 -9.53 -13.79 -6.67
CA SER A 4 -10.24 -13.28 -7.86
C SER A 4 -11.29 -12.25 -7.44
N GLY A 5 -10.95 -11.39 -6.48
CA GLY A 5 -11.71 -10.17 -6.26
C GLY A 5 -11.35 -9.22 -7.39
N PHE A 6 -12.29 -8.89 -8.27
CA PHE A 6 -12.04 -7.99 -9.40
C PHE A 6 -11.42 -6.68 -8.87
N PRO A 7 -10.16 -6.34 -9.22
CA PRO A 7 -9.49 -5.17 -8.66
C PRO A 7 -10.24 -3.87 -8.95
N ASN A 8 -10.89 -3.81 -10.11
CA ASN A 8 -11.75 -2.69 -10.51
C ASN A 8 -12.95 -2.50 -9.57
N LEU A 9 -13.50 -3.60 -9.01
CA LEU A 9 -14.57 -3.55 -8.03
C LEU A 9 -14.05 -3.10 -6.66
N ALA A 10 -12.85 -3.53 -6.28
CA ALA A 10 -12.22 -3.10 -5.03
C ALA A 10 -11.92 -1.59 -5.04
N LEU A 11 -11.39 -1.08 -6.16
CA LEU A 11 -11.11 0.35 -6.32
C LEU A 11 -12.40 1.19 -6.43
N SER A 12 -13.42 0.70 -7.15
CA SER A 12 -14.69 1.41 -7.26
C SER A 12 -15.42 1.48 -5.93
N ALA A 13 -15.47 0.37 -5.17
CA ALA A 13 -16.03 0.36 -3.82
C ALA A 13 -15.26 1.31 -2.89
N PHE A 14 -13.92 1.29 -2.94
CA PHE A 14 -13.09 2.21 -2.16
C PHE A 14 -13.42 3.69 -2.42
N ARG A 15 -13.64 4.08 -3.69
CA ARG A 15 -13.97 5.47 -4.07
C ARG A 15 -15.31 5.96 -3.51
N THR A 16 -16.23 5.06 -3.18
CA THR A 16 -17.55 5.42 -2.63
C THR A 16 -17.52 5.66 -1.12
N ILE A 17 -16.40 5.40 -0.46
CA ILE A 17 -16.31 5.42 1.00
C ILE A 17 -15.71 6.74 1.47
N GLU A 18 -16.54 7.52 2.16
CA GLU A 18 -16.21 8.86 2.64
C GLU A 18 -15.09 8.88 3.70
N LYS A 19 -14.94 7.77 4.45
CA LYS A 19 -13.86 7.59 5.43
C LYS A 19 -13.33 6.14 5.42
N PRO A 20 -12.28 5.83 4.65
CA PRO A 20 -11.72 4.48 4.62
C PRO A 20 -11.11 4.10 5.97
N CYS A 21 -11.28 2.84 6.38
CA CYS A 21 -10.62 2.28 7.57
C CYS A 21 -9.36 1.50 7.18
N LEU A 22 -8.44 1.33 8.14
CA LEU A 22 -7.14 0.66 7.90
C LEU A 22 -7.30 -0.77 7.36
N TYR A 23 -8.31 -1.50 7.83
CA TYR A 23 -8.61 -2.83 7.32
C TYR A 23 -8.94 -2.82 5.82
N LEU A 24 -9.82 -1.91 5.40
CA LEU A 24 -10.22 -1.78 4.00
C LEU A 24 -9.06 -1.32 3.14
N GLN A 25 -8.27 -0.35 3.61
CA GLN A 25 -7.05 0.09 2.94
C GLN A 25 -6.13 -1.12 2.66
N ASN A 26 -5.81 -1.90 3.69
CA ASN A 26 -4.92 -3.05 3.55
C ASN A 26 -5.49 -4.13 2.61
N LEU A 27 -6.81 -4.34 2.63
CA LEU A 27 -7.50 -5.27 1.72
C LEU A 27 -7.37 -4.83 0.26
N VAL A 28 -7.66 -3.56 -0.02
CA VAL A 28 -7.61 -2.98 -1.38
C VAL A 28 -6.18 -2.96 -1.90
N LEU A 29 -5.22 -2.50 -1.08
CA LEU A 29 -3.80 -2.49 -1.46
C LEU A 29 -3.27 -3.89 -1.75
N ARG A 30 -3.67 -4.90 -0.97
CA ARG A 30 -3.31 -6.30 -1.22
C ARG A 30 -3.86 -6.79 -2.55
N SER A 31 -5.12 -6.49 -2.87
CA SER A 31 -5.75 -6.90 -4.14
C SER A 31 -5.02 -6.27 -5.32
N LEU A 32 -4.92 -4.94 -5.34
CA LEU A 32 -4.28 -4.19 -6.42
C LEU A 32 -2.82 -4.58 -6.62
N SER A 33 -2.08 -4.80 -5.52
CA SER A 33 -0.66 -5.21 -5.57
C SER A 33 -0.46 -6.65 -6.06
N SER A 34 -1.45 -7.53 -5.87
CA SER A 34 -1.45 -8.90 -6.40
C SER A 34 -1.72 -8.89 -7.91
N ASP A 35 -2.56 -7.97 -8.37
CA ASP A 35 -2.93 -7.82 -9.78
C ASP A 35 -1.96 -6.94 -10.57
N GLY A 36 -0.93 -6.39 -9.92
CA GLY A 36 0.11 -5.57 -10.56
C GLY A 36 -0.32 -4.13 -10.87
N LEU A 37 -1.44 -3.67 -10.31
CA LEU A 37 -1.98 -2.32 -10.51
C LEU A 37 -1.29 -1.32 -9.57
N PHE A 38 0.00 -1.11 -9.79
CA PHE A 38 0.85 -0.35 -8.86
C PHE A 38 0.53 1.14 -8.80
N GLU A 39 0.03 1.73 -9.88
CA GLU A 39 -0.45 3.13 -9.87
C GLU A 39 -1.66 3.29 -8.94
N ASP A 40 -2.62 2.35 -9.01
CA ASP A 40 -3.79 2.35 -8.14
C ASP A 40 -3.42 2.09 -6.67
N VAL A 41 -2.40 1.25 -6.42
CA VAL A 41 -1.83 1.06 -5.07
C VAL A 41 -1.35 2.40 -4.50
N MET A 42 -0.62 3.19 -5.30
CA MET A 42 -0.12 4.50 -4.88
C MET A 42 -1.26 5.49 -4.67
N TYR A 43 -2.25 5.51 -5.57
CA TYR A 43 -3.43 6.36 -5.45
C TYR A 43 -4.21 6.11 -4.16
N VAL A 44 -4.51 4.84 -3.85
CA VAL A 44 -5.23 4.45 -2.63
C VAL A 44 -4.43 4.82 -1.38
N TYR A 45 -3.12 4.54 -1.39
CA TYR A 45 -2.25 4.89 -0.27
C TYR A 45 -2.23 6.39 0.02
N GLN A 46 -2.05 7.23 -1.02
CA GLN A 46 -2.03 8.68 -0.87
C GLN A 46 -3.39 9.21 -0.41
N THR A 47 -4.48 8.72 -0.99
CA THR A 47 -5.85 9.12 -0.59
C THR A 47 -6.11 8.81 0.90
N CYS A 48 -5.74 7.61 1.36
CA CYS A 48 -5.84 7.26 2.78
C CYS A 48 -4.99 8.17 3.67
N ARG A 49 -3.74 8.42 3.26
CA ARG A 49 -2.81 9.29 4.01
C ARG A 49 -3.35 10.71 4.15
N ASP A 50 -3.85 11.28 3.06
CA ASP A 50 -4.38 12.64 3.01
C ASP A 50 -5.68 12.78 3.81
N SER A 51 -6.44 11.68 3.95
CA SER A 51 -7.59 11.61 4.85
C SER A 51 -7.23 11.48 6.35
N GLY A 52 -5.94 11.46 6.68
CA GLY A 52 -5.44 11.30 8.04
C GLY A 52 -5.43 9.86 8.56
N LEU A 53 -5.64 8.86 7.69
CA LEU A 53 -5.60 7.45 8.09
C LEU A 53 -4.15 7.01 8.32
N SER A 54 -3.85 6.58 9.55
CA SER A 54 -2.54 6.02 9.89
C SER A 54 -2.32 4.68 9.19
N SER A 55 -1.15 4.53 8.56
CA SER A 55 -0.74 3.29 7.87
C SER A 55 0.07 2.39 8.81
N ASP A 56 -0.04 1.07 8.61
CA ASP A 56 0.59 0.07 9.48
C ASP A 56 1.63 -0.79 8.75
N ASN A 57 2.19 -1.76 9.47
CA ASN A 57 3.14 -2.74 8.97
C ASN A 57 2.68 -3.55 7.76
N TYR A 58 1.37 -3.68 7.56
CA TYR A 58 0.80 -4.40 6.42
C TYR A 58 0.65 -3.50 5.20
N THR A 59 0.49 -2.19 5.40
CA THR A 59 0.41 -1.20 4.31
C THR A 59 1.74 -1.05 3.56
N TYR A 60 2.83 -0.83 4.29
CA TYR A 60 4.12 -0.44 3.70
C TYR A 60 4.72 -1.42 2.70
N PRO A 61 4.66 -2.76 2.90
CA PRO A 61 5.15 -3.72 1.90
C PRO A 61 4.52 -3.55 0.52
N PHE A 62 3.22 -3.21 0.44
CA PHE A 62 2.54 -2.99 -0.84
C PHE A 62 3.01 -1.69 -1.50
N VAL A 63 3.17 -0.62 -0.71
CA VAL A 63 3.63 0.69 -1.17
C VAL A 63 5.06 0.61 -1.72
N ILE A 64 5.96 -0.08 -1.02
CA ILE A 64 7.35 -0.25 -1.47
C ILE A 64 7.42 -1.08 -2.76
N LYS A 65 6.63 -2.15 -2.84
CA LYS A 65 6.54 -2.97 -4.07
C LYS A 65 6.06 -2.10 -5.24
N ALA A 66 5.07 -1.23 -5.03
CA ALA A 66 4.63 -0.29 -6.04
C ALA A 66 5.73 0.73 -6.41
N CYS A 67 6.45 1.29 -5.44
CA CYS A 67 7.58 2.19 -5.70
C CYS A 67 8.67 1.51 -6.55
N ALA A 68 9.01 0.26 -6.24
CA ALA A 68 9.99 -0.51 -7.00
C ALA A 68 9.51 -0.77 -8.43
N ALA A 69 8.24 -1.17 -8.60
CA ALA A 69 7.65 -1.44 -9.91
C ALA A 69 7.54 -0.18 -10.78
N LEU A 70 7.16 0.96 -10.19
CA LEU A 70 7.03 2.26 -10.84
C LEU A 70 8.36 3.01 -10.97
N ARG A 71 9.45 2.46 -10.40
CA ARG A 71 10.77 3.11 -10.32
C ARG A 71 10.75 4.46 -9.60
N ASP A 72 9.81 4.67 -8.69
CA ASP A 72 9.71 5.86 -7.85
C ASP A 72 10.63 5.75 -6.63
N VAL A 73 11.92 6.03 -6.87
CA VAL A 73 12.98 5.93 -5.86
C VAL A 73 12.77 6.96 -4.74
N TRP A 74 12.24 8.15 -5.08
CA TRP A 74 12.05 9.22 -4.11
C TRP A 74 10.97 8.84 -3.08
N PHE A 75 9.82 8.39 -3.56
CA PHE A 75 8.74 7.95 -2.68
C PHE A 75 9.12 6.69 -1.90
N GLY A 76 9.86 5.76 -2.53
CA GLY A 76 10.41 4.59 -1.86
C GLY A 76 11.31 4.96 -0.67
N LYS A 77 12.22 5.94 -0.84
CA LYS A 77 13.07 6.44 0.24
C LYS A 77 12.28 7.14 1.34
N MET A 78 11.33 8.00 0.98
CA MET A 78 10.47 8.66 1.97
C MET A 78 9.71 7.64 2.82
N THR A 79 9.12 6.64 2.16
CA THR A 79 8.39 5.56 2.82
C THR A 79 9.32 4.76 3.73
N HIS A 80 10.51 4.39 3.25
CA HIS A 80 11.52 3.69 4.04
C HIS A 80 11.90 4.47 5.32
N CYS A 81 12.12 5.78 5.21
CA CYS A 81 12.41 6.64 6.37
C CYS A 81 11.26 6.69 7.39
N VAL A 82 10.00 6.75 6.93
CA VAL A 82 8.83 6.73 7.83
C VAL A 82 8.82 5.45 8.66
N VAL A 83 9.05 4.31 8.01
CA VAL A 83 8.94 3.02 8.69
C VAL A 83 10.10 2.76 9.65
N LEU A 84 11.31 3.23 9.33
CA LEU A 84 12.44 3.24 10.26
C LEU A 84 12.11 4.07 11.51
N LYS A 85 11.55 5.27 11.33
CA LYS A 85 11.15 6.13 12.46
C LYS A 85 10.03 5.53 13.32
N SER A 86 9.18 4.68 12.73
CA SER A 86 8.11 3.98 13.45
C SER A 86 8.59 2.76 14.27
N GLY A 87 9.89 2.42 14.27
CA GLY A 87 10.42 1.26 15.01
C GLY A 87 10.07 -0.09 14.38
N LEU A 88 9.67 -0.08 13.10
CA LEU A 88 9.18 -1.27 12.37
C LEU A 88 10.28 -1.99 11.58
N GLU A 89 11.53 -1.64 11.88
CA GLU A 89 12.78 -2.06 11.22
C GLU A 89 12.99 -3.58 11.12
N ARG A 90 12.48 -4.37 12.07
CA ARG A 90 12.65 -5.84 12.06
C ARG A 90 11.97 -6.53 10.88
N ILE A 91 10.94 -5.92 10.29
CA ILE A 91 10.24 -6.47 9.12
C ILE A 91 11.09 -6.29 7.84
N TRP A 92 12.05 -5.35 7.84
CA TRP A 92 12.84 -4.96 6.67
C TRP A 92 14.03 -5.87 6.39
N LEU A 93 14.66 -6.43 7.43
CA LEU A 93 15.86 -7.25 7.27
C LEU A 93 15.59 -8.60 6.58
N CYS A 94 14.35 -9.11 6.64
CA CYS A 94 14.02 -10.44 6.10
C CYS A 94 13.60 -10.44 4.62
N LYS A 95 13.38 -9.27 3.99
CA LYS A 95 12.99 -9.16 2.57
C LYS A 95 14.03 -8.47 1.69
N ARG A 96 15.32 -8.66 1.98
CA ARG A 96 16.44 -8.38 1.06
C ARG A 96 16.43 -9.35 -0.14
N ARG A 97 15.44 -9.22 -1.01
CA ARG A 97 15.54 -9.50 -2.45
C ARG A 97 14.60 -8.50 -3.11
N PHE A 98 15.16 -7.33 -3.39
CA PHE A 98 14.66 -6.47 -4.46
C PHE A 98 14.81 -7.22 -5.79
#